data_AF-A0A258WPN3-F1
#
_entry.id   AF-A0A258WPN3-F1
#
_cell.length_a   1.000
_cell.length_b   1.000
_cell.length_c   1.000
_cell.angle_alpha   90.00
_cell.angle_beta   90.00
_cell.angle_gamma   90.00
#
_symmetry.space_group_name_H-M   'P 1'
#
loop_
_entity.id
_entity.type
_entity.pdbx_description
1 polymer ?
#
loop_
_entity_poly.entity_id
_entity_poly.type
_entity_poly.pdbx_seq_one_letter_code
_entity_poly.pdbx_strand_id
1 'polypeptide(L)' 'MIAEANRLPFGLAAYCWTEDARRQKTIQSEIETGMLALNTTTIGGADAPFGGVKWSGHGHEDGPEGLAACLVTKTVHEG' A
#
# COMPACT_ATOMS: atom_id res chain seq x y z
N MET A 1 18.12 6.91 5.93
CA MET A 1 16.87 7.32 5.25
C MET A 1 15.77 6.28 5.45
N ILE A 2 15.91 5.05 4.94
CA ILE A 2 14.89 4.00 5.09
C ILE A 2 14.56 3.73 6.57
N ALA A 3 15.57 3.50 7.40
CA ALA A 3 15.37 3.29 8.84
C ALA A 3 14.59 4.44 9.52
N GLU A 4 14.84 5.68 9.10
CA GLU A 4 14.11 6.84 9.64
C GLU A 4 12.67 6.92 9.14
N ALA A 5 12.43 6.59 7.86
CA ALA A 5 11.09 6.53 7.30
C ALA A 5 10.23 5.45 7.98
N ASN A 6 10.82 4.29 8.27
CA ASN A 6 10.13 3.17 8.92
C ASN A 6 10.04 3.31 10.45
N ARG A 7 10.70 4.31 11.07
CA ARG A 7 10.81 4.47 12.53
C ARG A 7 9.46 4.66 13.21
N LEU A 8 8.48 5.23 12.51
CA LEU A 8 7.15 5.46 13.07
C LEU A 8 6.32 4.17 13.07
N PRO A 9 5.39 4.02 14.02
CA PRO A 9 4.47 2.88 14.07
C PRO A 9 3.40 2.92 12.97
N PHE A 10 3.51 3.84 12.01
CA PHE A 10 2.55 4.09 10.94
C PHE A 10 3.17 3.77 9.58
N GLY A 11 2.33 3.47 8.59
CA GLY A 11 2.74 3.12 7.24
C GLY A 11 1.58 3.19 6.26
N LEU A 12 0.98 4.39 6.10
CA LEU A 12 -0.11 4.60 5.15
C LEU A 12 0.45 4.89 3.74
N ALA A 13 1.11 6.03 3.61
CA ALA A 13 1.62 6.57 2.36
C ALA A 13 3.08 6.99 2.52
N ALA A 14 3.90 6.69 1.51
CA ALA A 14 5.26 7.19 1.40
C ALA A 14 5.50 7.76 -0.01
N TYR A 15 6.40 8.73 -0.09
CA TYR A 15 6.76 9.39 -1.34
C TYR A 15 8.27 9.44 -1.47
N CYS A 16 8.79 9.20 -2.68
CA CYS A 16 10.20 9.35 -2.97
C CYS A 16 10.42 10.00 -4.33
N TRP A 17 11.35 10.96 -4.38
CA TRP A 17 11.89 11.51 -5.61
C TRP A 17 13.33 11.07 -5.80
N THR A 18 13.59 10.40 -6.93
CA THR A 18 14.94 10.00 -7.34
C THR A 18 14.95 9.55 -8.80
N GLU A 19 16.03 9.87 -9.51
CA GLU A 19 16.30 9.38 -10.88
C GLU A 19 17.11 8.07 -10.89
N ASP A 20 17.63 7.63 -9.73
CA ASP A 20 18.40 6.41 -9.62
C ASP A 20 17.48 5.18 -9.53
N ALA A 21 17.47 4.36 -10.60
CA ALA A 21 16.67 3.14 -10.68
C ALA A 21 17.03 2.09 -9.61
N ARG A 22 18.28 1.99 -9.17
CA ARG A 22 18.67 1.07 -8.08
C ARG A 22 18.10 1.55 -6.76
N ARG A 23 18.12 2.86 -6.52
CA ARG A 23 17.51 3.46 -5.34
C ARG A 23 16.00 3.30 -5.34
N GLN A 24 15.33 3.47 -6.48
CA GLN A 24 13.89 3.21 -6.60
C GLN A 24 13.55 1.77 -6.19
N LYS A 25 14.26 0.77 -6.73
CA LYS A 25 14.05 -0.64 -6.36
C LYS A 25 14.25 -0.90 -4.87
N THR A 26 15.31 -0.33 -4.29
CA THR A 26 15.59 -0.47 -2.85
C THR A 26 14.45 0.14 -2.01
N ILE A 27 13.93 1.30 -2.40
CA ILE A 27 12.83 1.96 -1.68
C ILE A 27 11.53 1.20 -1.82
N GLN A 28 11.23 0.65 -3.00
CA GLN A 28 10.07 -0.21 -3.24
C GLN A 28 10.06 -1.45 -2.35
N SER A 29 11.22 -2.06 -2.08
CA SER A 29 11.30 -3.28 -1.27
C SER A 29 11.39 -3.03 0.24
N GLU A 30 12.00 -1.91 0.67
CA GLU A 30 12.38 -1.71 2.06
C GLU A 30 11.50 -0.71 2.83
N ILE A 31 10.74 0.16 2.15
CA ILE A 31 9.82 1.07 2.85
C ILE A 31 8.58 0.31 3.30
N GLU A 32 8.29 0.39 4.60
CA GLU A 32 7.13 -0.27 5.21
C GLU A 32 5.91 0.66 5.15
N THR A 33 5.21 0.64 4.01
CA THR A 33 4.01 1.45 3.74
C THR A 33 3.00 0.63 2.96
N GLY A 34 1.71 0.98 3.04
CA GLY A 34 0.68 0.38 2.18
C GLY A 34 0.73 0.94 0.76
N MET A 35 1.11 2.20 0.59
CA MET A 35 1.23 2.85 -0.73
C MET A 35 2.54 3.64 -0.85
N LEU A 36 3.19 3.55 -2.01
CA LEU A 36 4.43 4.24 -2.34
C LEU A 36 4.30 4.98 -3.68
N ALA A 37 4.48 6.30 -3.67
CA ALA A 37 4.59 7.12 -4.86
C ALA A 37 6.05 7.41 -5.21
N LEU A 38 6.43 7.19 -6.46
CA LEU A 38 7.76 7.49 -7.00
C LEU A 38 7.68 8.59 -8.04
N ASN A 39 8.39 9.69 -7.80
CA ASN A 39 8.44 10.86 -8.69
C ASN A 39 7.07 11.44 -9.06
N THR A 40 6.07 11.30 -8.18
CA THR A 40 4.71 11.81 -8.37
C THR A 40 4.09 12.17 -7.02
N THR A 41 3.12 13.08 -7.02
CA THR A 41 2.29 13.41 -5.86
C THR A 41 1.00 12.57 -5.81
N THR A 42 0.68 11.86 -6.90
CA THR A 42 -0.50 10.99 -6.98
C THR A 42 -0.18 9.63 -6.35
N ILE A 43 -0.95 9.21 -5.35
CA ILE A 43 -0.74 7.94 -4.63
C ILE A 43 -1.98 7.04 -4.59
N GLY A 44 -3.07 7.45 -5.24
CA GLY A 44 -4.32 6.70 -5.29
C GLY A 44 -4.96 6.77 -6.67
N GLY A 45 -5.83 5.82 -6.93
CA GLY A 45 -6.64 5.69 -8.14
C GLY A 45 -7.78 4.73 -7.84
N ALA A 46 -8.96 4.94 -8.44
CA ALA A 46 -10.14 4.12 -8.17
C ALA A 46 -9.94 2.62 -8.50
N ASP A 47 -8.93 2.31 -9.30
CA ASP A 47 -8.54 0.99 -9.76
C ASP A 47 -7.41 0.33 -8.93
N ALA A 48 -6.87 1.02 -7.93
CA ALA A 48 -5.76 0.53 -7.11
C ALA A 48 -6.13 0.51 -5.61
N PRO A 49 -5.63 -0.45 -4.82
CA PRO A 49 -5.95 -0.52 -3.40
C PRO A 49 -5.40 0.68 -2.63
N PHE A 50 -6.26 1.34 -1.87
CA PHE A 50 -5.90 2.38 -0.92
C PHE A 50 -5.92 1.81 0.49
N GLY A 51 -4.77 1.70 1.14
CA GLY A 51 -4.69 1.10 2.47
C GLY A 51 -3.34 1.30 3.12
N GLY A 52 -3.30 1.05 4.44
CA GLY A 52 -2.10 1.20 5.25
C GLY A 52 -1.70 -0.09 5.96
N VAL A 53 -0.49 -0.08 6.51
CA VAL A 53 0.03 -1.14 7.37
C VAL A 53 0.33 -0.62 8.77
N LYS A 54 0.70 -1.52 9.69
CA LYS A 54 0.99 -1.20 11.10
C LYS A 54 -0.22 -0.53 11.78
N TRP A 55 0.00 0.57 12.51
CA TRP A 55 -1.06 1.33 13.16
C TRP A 55 -1.82 2.25 12.21
N SER A 56 -1.51 2.24 10.91
CA SER A 56 -2.29 2.97 9.90
C SER A 56 -3.57 2.26 9.47
N GLY A 57 -3.80 1.02 9.92
CA GLY A 57 -5.05 0.29 9.71
C GLY A 57 -4.86 -1.10 9.13
N HIS A 58 -5.99 -1.73 8.82
CA HIS A 58 -6.06 -3.03 8.16
C HIS A 58 -7.23 -3.03 7.16
N GLY A 59 -7.05 -3.71 6.03
CA GLY A 59 -7.97 -3.66 4.90
C GLY A 59 -7.53 -2.64 3.86
N HIS A 60 -8.25 -2.62 2.74
CA HIS A 60 -8.03 -1.70 1.64
C HIS A 60 -9.39 -1.15 1.18
N GLU A 61 -9.38 0.10 0.76
CA GLU A 61 -10.43 0.77 0.00
C GLU A 61 -10.03 0.79 -1.48
N ASP A 62 -10.96 1.18 -2.35
CA ASP A 62 -10.78 1.21 -3.81
C ASP A 62 -10.39 -0.14 -4.45
N GLY A 63 -10.32 -0.18 -5.78
CA GLY A 63 -9.94 -1.37 -6.53
C GLY A 63 -10.83 -2.61 -6.27
N PRO A 64 -10.41 -3.78 -6.77
CA PRO A 64 -11.05 -5.06 -6.45
C PRO A 64 -11.02 -5.39 -4.95
N GLU A 65 -9.99 -4.96 -4.24
CA GLU A 65 -9.78 -5.23 -2.81
C GLU A 65 -10.84 -4.55 -1.94
N GLY A 66 -11.16 -3.28 -2.20
CA GLY A 66 -12.19 -2.53 -1.49
C GLY A 66 -13.59 -3.08 -1.78
N LEU A 67 -13.85 -3.49 -3.02
CA LEU A 67 -15.11 -4.18 -3.35
C LEU A 67 -15.21 -5.51 -2.59
N ALA A 68 -14.14 -6.31 -2.58
CA ALA A 68 -14.10 -7.58 -1.86
C ALA A 68 -14.32 -7.40 -0.36
N ALA A 69 -13.83 -6.31 0.24
CA ALA A 69 -14.08 -5.97 1.65
C ALA A 69 -15.56 -5.72 1.97
N CYS A 70 -16.38 -5.37 0.97
CA CYS A 70 -17.82 -5.16 1.11
C CYS A 70 -18.65 -6.42 0.81
N LEU A 71 -18.01 -7.52 0.39
CA LEU A 71 -18.66 -8.78 0.03
C LEU A 71 -18.45 -9.83 1.13
N VAL A 72 -19.40 -10.76 1.23
CA VAL A 72 -19.27 -11.93 2.12
C VAL A 72 -18.99 -13.16 1.27
N THR A 73 -17.77 -13.68 1.36
CA THR A 73 -17.40 -14.95 0.69
C THR A 73 -18.16 -16.11 1.34
N LYS A 74 -18.80 -16.93 0.50
CA LYS A 74 -19.56 -18.10 0.94
C LYS A 74 -19.20 -19.31 0.07
N THR A 75 -18.95 -20.45 0.72
CA THR A 75 -18.78 -21.74 0.07
C THR A 75 -20.00 -22.62 0.35
N VAL A 76 -20.44 -23.39 -0.65
CA VAL A 76 -21.53 -24.37 -0.52
C VAL A 76 -21.01 -25.71 -1.06
N HIS A 77 -21.18 -26.77 -0.26
CA HIS A 77 -20.90 -28.15 -0.66
C HIS A 77 -22.22 -28.92 -0.69
N GLU A 78 -22.59 -29.42 -1.86
CA GLU A 78 -23.77 -30.28 -2.07
C GLU A 78 -23.28 -31.64 -2.58
N GLY A 79 -23.87 -32.71 -2.06
CA GLY A 79 -23.60 -34.10 -2.43
C GLY A 79 -24.82 -34.78 -3.03
#